data_AF-A0A9E5EWW4-F1
#
_entry.id   AF-A0A9E5EWW4-F1
#
_cell.length_a   1.000
_cell.length_b   1.000
_cell.length_c   1.000
_cell.angle_alpha   90.00
_cell.angle_beta   90.00
_cell.angle_gamma   90.00
#
_symmetry.space_group_name_H-M   'P 1'
#
loop_
_entity.id
_entity.type
_entity.pdbx_description
1 polymer ?
#
loop_
_entity_poly.entity_id
_entity_poly.type
_entity_poly.pdbx_seq_one_letter_code
_entity_poly.pdbx_strand_id
1 'polypeptide(L)'
;MGLNIKSISIFCAGGCQGVWLTFIKALTKQHKDIGSLLSIKMDASLNIVELIENNPITRLSHTYQHKLLTKIKANFNETEQQMFVASFYCYLKHDSKKDFVIDLDDVWRWLGFSTKQKAKDLLEKCFTNEKDYKLLPNLQVKQKEDTRGGHNREIIMLNVETFKRFCLKAGTKKADEIHDYYLKLEETLHEVLAEESQELKLQLEQTNTALQQQILLSDKEKERLREKTILDQFPKNTQCVYYGLIDNISENQEKLIKFGNSNDLRARVRVHKDTYTNFRLVNAFKVDNKLQIENAIKAQPILAARTRSLLLNNKKYVELLHIDGLALPDLDKIFREIITDLEFSPANYVKILAENKALKKQIEEIQAANHLNELILMKTDNDRLKVENQKLLRKYNTALKREDTVPKCQMPELLAKYTVPPTPAPAAPIQTDQVLTALKKNMKNKAGVYVIAGQTYKKNEGTRQEVWDGVAYQTTGILHKHDLIQNKDGKLISKKKCILAALQNHLEEYNSTR
;
A
#
# COMPACT_ATOMS: atom_id res chain seq x y z
N MET A 1 47.28 -75.12 -39.35
CA MET A 1 46.89 -75.37 -40.75
C MET A 1 47.05 -74.06 -41.49
N GLY A 2 48.02 -74.01 -42.41
CA GLY A 2 48.33 -72.80 -43.15
C GLY A 2 47.30 -72.48 -44.22
N LEU A 3 47.28 -71.22 -44.62
CA LEU A 3 46.89 -70.79 -45.96
C LEU A 3 47.77 -69.58 -46.33
N ASN A 4 48.53 -69.78 -47.40
CA ASN A 4 49.36 -68.82 -48.10
C ASN A 4 48.77 -68.72 -49.52
N ILE A 5 48.67 -67.52 -50.09
CA ILE A 5 48.62 -67.12 -51.53
C ILE A 5 48.33 -65.60 -51.51
N LYS A 6 49.31 -64.72 -51.75
CA LYS A 6 49.82 -64.19 -53.04
C LYS A 6 48.81 -63.37 -53.87
N SER A 7 49.16 -62.09 -54.01
CA SER A 7 49.10 -61.25 -55.22
C SER A 7 47.74 -60.98 -55.89
N ILE A 8 47.23 -59.76 -55.69
CA ILE A 8 46.61 -58.96 -56.76
C ILE A 8 47.14 -57.53 -56.64
N SER A 9 48.06 -57.17 -57.53
CA SER A 9 48.13 -55.79 -58.00
C SER A 9 47.19 -55.66 -59.19
N ILE A 10 46.64 -54.45 -59.36
CA ILE A 10 46.24 -53.79 -60.62
C ILE A 10 44.86 -53.10 -60.54
N PHE A 11 44.90 -51.85 -61.02
CA PHE A 11 43.87 -50.93 -61.51
C PHE A 11 43.21 -49.92 -60.56
N CYS A 12 43.70 -48.68 -60.72
CA CYS A 12 43.02 -47.41 -60.49
C CYS A 12 41.55 -47.41 -60.95
N ALA A 13 40.67 -46.92 -60.08
CA ALA A 13 39.64 -45.93 -60.41
C ALA A 13 39.00 -45.44 -59.10
N GLY A 14 38.87 -44.12 -58.92
CA GLY A 14 38.16 -43.52 -57.77
C GLY A 14 39.01 -42.66 -56.84
N GLY A 15 39.66 -41.63 -57.39
CA GLY A 15 40.63 -40.75 -56.70
C GLY A 15 40.08 -39.78 -55.64
N CYS A 16 38.88 -39.97 -55.08
CA CYS A 16 38.31 -39.06 -54.07
C CYS A 16 38.08 -39.69 -52.68
N GLN A 17 37.94 -41.01 -52.56
CA GLN A 17 37.61 -41.66 -51.28
C GLN A 17 38.84 -42.01 -50.43
N GLY A 18 39.99 -42.29 -51.04
CA GLY A 18 41.18 -42.78 -50.33
C GLY A 18 41.87 -41.75 -49.43
N VAL A 19 41.82 -40.46 -49.80
CA VAL A 19 42.56 -39.38 -49.11
C VAL A 19 41.80 -38.88 -47.87
N TRP A 20 40.46 -38.88 -47.93
CA TRP A 20 39.60 -38.53 -46.81
C TRP A 20 39.58 -39.63 -45.74
N LEU A 21 39.65 -40.88 -46.17
CA LEU A 21 39.86 -42.01 -45.29
C LEU A 21 41.21 -41.92 -44.55
N THR A 22 42.25 -41.33 -45.17
CA THR A 22 43.51 -41.02 -44.49
C THR A 22 43.40 -39.86 -43.51
N PHE A 23 42.62 -38.81 -43.80
CA PHE A 23 42.35 -37.72 -42.85
C PHE A 23 41.60 -38.22 -41.59
N ILE A 24 40.57 -39.06 -41.77
CA ILE A 24 39.90 -39.76 -40.66
C ILE A 24 40.84 -40.77 -39.98
N LYS A 25 41.67 -41.50 -40.74
CA LYS A 25 42.68 -42.43 -40.18
C LYS A 25 43.77 -41.70 -39.38
N ALA A 26 44.13 -40.47 -39.75
CA ALA A 26 45.09 -39.63 -39.04
C ALA A 26 44.47 -39.10 -37.73
N LEU A 27 43.21 -38.64 -37.77
CA LEU A 27 42.44 -38.26 -36.58
C LEU A 27 42.20 -39.45 -35.61
N THR A 28 42.06 -40.67 -36.13
CA THR A 28 41.91 -41.89 -35.30
C THR A 28 43.24 -42.45 -34.80
N LYS A 29 44.38 -42.14 -35.43
CA LYS A 29 45.71 -42.62 -34.99
C LYS A 29 46.16 -42.02 -33.65
N GLN A 30 45.58 -40.89 -33.23
CA GLN A 30 45.87 -40.25 -31.94
C GLN A 30 45.03 -40.77 -30.76
N HIS A 31 43.97 -41.56 -30.99
CA HIS A 31 43.07 -42.03 -29.92
C HIS A 31 42.51 -43.45 -30.20
N LYS A 32 42.93 -44.44 -29.40
CA LYS A 32 42.56 -45.87 -29.53
C LYS A 32 41.05 -46.15 -29.43
N ASP A 33 40.26 -45.27 -28.82
CA ASP A 33 38.85 -45.55 -28.48
C ASP A 33 37.85 -45.21 -29.61
N ILE A 34 38.25 -44.51 -30.68
CA ILE A 34 37.35 -44.14 -31.79
C ILE A 34 37.33 -45.20 -32.90
N GLY A 35 38.37 -46.04 -32.97
CA GLY A 35 38.47 -47.12 -33.96
C GLY A 35 37.34 -48.15 -33.86
N SER A 36 36.69 -48.26 -32.70
CA SER A 36 35.53 -49.16 -32.49
C SER A 36 34.22 -48.59 -33.05
N LEU A 37 34.04 -47.26 -33.05
CA LEU A 37 32.82 -46.58 -33.49
C LEU A 37 32.72 -46.43 -35.02
N LEU A 38 33.86 -46.31 -35.71
CA LEU A 38 33.94 -46.16 -37.17
C LEU A 38 34.20 -47.47 -37.93
N SER A 39 34.45 -48.58 -37.22
CA SER A 39 34.58 -49.91 -37.85
C SER A 39 33.21 -50.54 -38.18
N ILE A 40 32.10 -49.91 -37.80
CA ILE A 40 30.76 -50.34 -38.20
C ILE A 40 30.43 -49.69 -39.56
N LYS A 41 30.64 -50.50 -40.61
CA LYS A 41 30.13 -50.37 -41.99
C LYS A 41 30.63 -49.16 -42.81
N MET A 42 31.78 -49.36 -43.44
CA MET A 42 31.92 -49.03 -44.86
C MET A 42 30.82 -49.78 -45.64
N ASP A 43 30.16 -49.09 -46.57
CA ASP A 43 29.13 -49.58 -47.50
C ASP A 43 27.64 -49.39 -47.12
N ALA A 44 27.32 -48.49 -46.17
CA ALA A 44 25.97 -47.96 -46.03
C ALA A 44 26.01 -46.49 -45.61
N SER A 45 25.13 -45.67 -46.19
CA SER A 45 24.95 -44.23 -45.96
C SER A 45 25.24 -43.81 -44.51
N LEU A 46 26.22 -42.93 -44.32
CA LEU A 46 26.65 -42.42 -43.01
C LEU A 46 25.45 -41.77 -42.28
N ASN A 47 24.97 -42.37 -41.19
CA ASN A 47 23.82 -41.85 -40.43
C ASN A 47 24.27 -40.78 -39.44
N ILE A 48 24.36 -39.55 -39.94
CA ILE A 48 24.90 -38.38 -39.21
C ILE A 48 24.12 -38.03 -37.95
N VAL A 49 22.83 -38.34 -37.95
CA VAL A 49 21.94 -38.14 -36.80
C VAL A 49 22.38 -39.01 -35.62
N GLU A 50 22.64 -40.29 -35.88
CA GLU A 50 23.06 -41.28 -34.88
C GLU A 50 24.46 -41.00 -34.34
N LEU A 51 25.37 -40.42 -35.14
CA LEU A 51 26.72 -40.07 -34.69
C LEU A 51 26.72 -38.86 -33.74
N ILE A 52 25.80 -37.92 -33.92
CA ILE A 52 25.71 -36.68 -33.15
C ILE A 52 24.87 -36.87 -31.88
N GLU A 53 23.80 -37.66 -31.94
CA GLU A 53 22.97 -38.01 -30.76
C GLU A 53 23.73 -38.85 -29.71
N ASN A 54 24.67 -39.71 -30.15
CA ASN A 54 25.45 -40.58 -29.26
C ASN A 54 26.68 -39.90 -28.61
N ASN A 55 26.96 -38.61 -28.90
CA ASN A 55 28.06 -37.85 -28.30
C ASN A 55 27.50 -36.66 -27.48
N PRO A 56 27.25 -36.82 -26.17
CA PRO A 56 26.38 -35.96 -25.35
C PRO A 56 27.01 -34.62 -24.91
N ILE A 57 27.87 -34.01 -25.72
CA ILE A 57 28.56 -32.75 -25.36
C ILE A 57 27.83 -31.53 -25.95
N THR A 58 26.56 -31.66 -26.35
CA THR A 58 25.87 -30.62 -27.10
C THR A 58 25.23 -29.58 -26.17
N ARG A 59 25.87 -28.40 -26.09
CA ARG A 59 25.40 -27.18 -25.39
C ARG A 59 24.18 -26.49 -26.05
N LEU A 60 23.39 -27.19 -26.87
CA LEU A 60 22.27 -26.65 -27.65
C LEU A 60 20.96 -27.34 -27.22
N SER A 61 19.79 -26.71 -27.41
CA SER A 61 18.51 -27.38 -27.11
C SER A 61 18.30 -28.59 -28.04
N HIS A 62 17.68 -29.67 -27.54
CA HIS A 62 17.40 -30.87 -28.33
C HIS A 62 16.59 -30.54 -29.60
N THR A 63 15.69 -29.57 -29.53
CA THR A 63 14.86 -29.10 -30.65
C THR A 63 15.68 -28.40 -31.73
N TYR A 64 16.58 -27.50 -31.34
CA TYR A 64 17.47 -26.80 -32.27
C TYR A 64 18.38 -27.78 -33.01
N GLN A 65 18.95 -28.74 -32.27
CA GLN A 65 19.80 -29.79 -32.84
C GLN A 65 19.03 -30.61 -33.88
N HIS A 66 17.81 -31.04 -33.55
CA HIS A 66 17.00 -31.83 -34.46
C HIS A 66 16.66 -31.09 -35.76
N LYS A 67 16.26 -29.81 -35.69
CA LYS A 67 15.93 -29.02 -36.89
C LYS A 67 17.15 -28.78 -37.78
N LEU A 68 18.28 -28.41 -37.19
CA LEU A 68 19.54 -28.20 -37.92
C LEU A 68 19.99 -29.48 -38.63
N LEU A 69 19.99 -30.62 -37.92
CA LEU A 69 20.39 -31.91 -38.51
C LEU A 69 19.45 -32.35 -39.63
N THR A 70 18.14 -32.10 -39.49
CA THR A 70 17.15 -32.42 -40.52
C THR A 70 17.39 -31.59 -41.78
N LYS A 71 17.63 -30.28 -41.66
CA LYS A 71 17.93 -29.43 -42.82
C LYS A 71 19.28 -29.77 -43.45
N ILE A 72 20.29 -30.10 -42.65
CA ILE A 72 21.59 -30.56 -43.19
C ILE A 72 21.40 -31.86 -43.99
N LYS A 73 20.66 -32.83 -43.45
CA LYS A 73 20.40 -34.11 -44.15
C LYS A 73 19.62 -33.92 -45.45
N ALA A 74 18.71 -32.96 -45.51
CA ALA A 74 17.89 -32.68 -46.69
C ALA A 74 18.65 -31.87 -47.76
N ASN A 75 19.42 -30.85 -47.35
CA ASN A 75 19.97 -29.86 -48.27
C ASN A 75 21.40 -30.17 -48.69
N PHE A 76 22.19 -30.89 -47.88
CA PHE A 76 23.62 -31.09 -48.11
C PHE A 76 23.87 -32.42 -48.83
N ASN A 77 24.83 -32.44 -49.76
CA ASN A 77 25.25 -33.70 -50.38
C ASN A 77 26.13 -34.51 -49.41
N GLU A 78 26.42 -35.78 -49.73
CA GLU A 78 27.15 -36.68 -48.84
C GLU A 78 28.54 -36.14 -48.44
N THR A 79 29.24 -35.47 -49.37
CA THR A 79 30.57 -34.90 -49.07
C THR A 79 30.48 -33.67 -48.16
N GLU A 80 29.49 -32.80 -48.38
CA GLU A 80 29.21 -31.64 -47.55
C GLU A 80 28.76 -32.04 -46.13
N GLN A 81 27.92 -33.06 -46.06
CA GLN A 81 27.49 -33.71 -44.83
C GLN A 81 28.67 -34.26 -44.03
N GLN A 82 29.61 -34.94 -44.68
CA GLN A 82 30.85 -35.41 -44.06
C GLN A 82 31.73 -34.24 -43.58
N MET A 83 31.87 -33.17 -44.38
CA MET A 83 32.59 -31.96 -43.99
C MET A 83 31.99 -31.33 -42.72
N PHE A 84 30.66 -31.31 -42.60
CA PHE A 84 29.97 -30.84 -41.39
C PHE A 84 30.34 -31.68 -40.18
N VAL A 85 30.24 -33.01 -40.27
CA VAL A 85 30.59 -33.93 -39.18
C VAL A 85 32.04 -33.78 -38.75
N ALA A 86 32.98 -33.71 -39.69
CA ALA A 86 34.39 -33.53 -39.37
C ALA A 86 34.66 -32.18 -38.71
N SER A 87 34.07 -31.09 -39.22
CA SER A 87 34.18 -29.75 -38.62
C SER A 87 33.60 -29.72 -37.20
N PHE A 88 32.44 -30.36 -37.00
CA PHE A 88 31.76 -30.45 -35.70
C PHE A 88 32.55 -31.29 -34.69
N TYR A 89 33.11 -32.41 -35.14
CA TYR A 89 33.97 -33.27 -34.32
C TYR A 89 35.24 -32.53 -33.87
N CYS A 90 35.89 -31.80 -34.78
CA CYS A 90 37.03 -30.96 -34.46
C CYS A 90 36.65 -29.88 -33.43
N TYR A 91 35.46 -29.29 -33.54
CA TYR A 91 34.95 -28.32 -32.58
C TYR A 91 34.71 -28.93 -31.18
N LEU A 92 34.20 -30.16 -31.09
CA LEU A 92 33.91 -30.80 -29.81
C LEU A 92 35.17 -31.25 -29.06
N LYS A 93 36.20 -31.70 -29.78
CA LYS A 93 37.36 -32.38 -29.16
C LYS A 93 38.64 -31.55 -29.10
N HIS A 94 38.75 -30.48 -29.87
CA HIS A 94 39.98 -29.71 -30.00
C HIS A 94 39.72 -28.21 -29.84
N ASP A 95 40.67 -27.50 -29.23
CA ASP A 95 40.70 -26.03 -29.20
C ASP A 95 41.17 -25.54 -30.58
N SER A 96 40.35 -24.71 -31.23
CA SER A 96 40.57 -24.32 -32.62
C SER A 96 41.86 -23.54 -32.87
N LYS A 97 42.42 -22.92 -31.83
CA LYS A 97 43.62 -22.07 -31.90
C LYS A 97 44.87 -22.73 -31.33
N LYS A 98 44.70 -23.58 -30.31
CA LYS A 98 45.83 -24.13 -29.54
C LYS A 98 46.27 -25.50 -30.04
N ASP A 99 45.36 -26.30 -30.60
CA ASP A 99 45.63 -27.68 -30.96
C ASP A 99 46.01 -27.81 -32.44
N PHE A 100 47.20 -28.35 -32.71
CA PHE A 100 47.75 -28.55 -34.05
C PHE A 100 47.50 -29.99 -34.52
N VAL A 101 46.29 -30.26 -34.98
CA VAL A 101 45.80 -31.63 -35.26
C VAL A 101 45.74 -31.99 -36.75
N ILE A 102 46.00 -31.03 -37.65
CA ILE A 102 45.83 -31.22 -39.10
C ILE A 102 47.20 -31.28 -39.76
N ASP A 103 47.56 -32.38 -40.41
CA ASP A 103 48.81 -32.49 -41.19
C ASP A 103 48.61 -31.90 -42.60
N LEU A 104 49.51 -31.02 -43.03
CA LEU A 104 49.50 -30.47 -44.38
C LEU A 104 49.56 -31.57 -45.45
N ASP A 105 50.33 -32.65 -45.19
CA ASP A 105 50.51 -33.77 -46.13
C ASP A 105 49.19 -34.46 -46.51
N ASP A 106 48.22 -34.47 -45.60
CA ASP A 106 46.92 -35.08 -45.82
C ASP A 106 45.95 -34.15 -46.57
N VAL A 107 46.17 -32.83 -46.53
CA VAL A 107 45.20 -31.85 -47.01
C VAL A 107 45.58 -31.18 -48.33
N TRP A 108 46.87 -31.00 -48.65
CA TRP A 108 47.27 -30.22 -49.83
C TRP A 108 46.79 -30.83 -51.17
N ARG A 109 46.78 -32.15 -51.29
CA ARG A 109 46.26 -32.85 -52.48
C ARG A 109 44.75 -32.71 -52.59
N TRP A 110 44.06 -32.87 -51.46
CA TRP A 110 42.61 -32.72 -51.39
C TRP A 110 42.17 -31.32 -51.77
N LEU A 111 42.89 -30.29 -51.30
CA LEU A 111 42.68 -28.90 -51.68
C LEU A 111 43.03 -28.59 -53.15
N GLY A 112 43.58 -29.53 -53.91
CA GLY A 112 43.82 -29.35 -55.35
C GLY A 112 45.12 -28.60 -55.70
N PHE A 113 46.09 -28.53 -54.79
CA PHE A 113 47.43 -28.03 -55.13
C PHE A 113 48.18 -29.04 -56.01
N SER A 114 48.95 -28.54 -56.98
CA SER A 114 49.77 -29.41 -57.86
C SER A 114 51.00 -29.99 -57.16
N THR A 115 51.56 -29.28 -56.17
CA THR A 115 52.70 -29.74 -55.38
C THR A 115 52.58 -29.28 -53.93
N LYS A 116 53.16 -30.05 -53.00
CA LYS A 116 53.26 -29.66 -51.57
C LYS A 116 53.94 -28.30 -51.40
N GLN A 117 54.95 -28.01 -52.23
CA GLN A 117 55.69 -26.76 -52.18
C GLN A 117 54.77 -25.54 -52.37
N LYS A 118 53.85 -25.57 -53.35
CA LYS A 118 52.92 -24.47 -53.57
C LYS A 118 51.97 -24.24 -52.40
N ALA A 119 51.55 -25.31 -51.73
CA ALA A 119 50.73 -25.21 -50.52
C ALA A 119 51.53 -24.61 -49.35
N LYS A 120 52.81 -25.02 -49.20
CA LYS A 120 53.74 -24.49 -48.20
C LYS A 120 54.04 -23.01 -48.45
N ASP A 121 54.32 -22.60 -49.70
CA ASP A 121 54.59 -21.21 -50.06
C ASP A 121 53.40 -20.30 -49.71
N LEU A 122 52.17 -20.77 -49.96
CA LEU A 122 50.96 -20.04 -49.58
C LEU A 122 50.80 -19.96 -48.05
N LEU A 123 51.08 -21.06 -47.35
CA LEU A 123 51.01 -21.13 -45.89
C LEU A 123 51.99 -20.14 -45.25
N GLU A 124 53.25 -20.14 -45.67
CA GLU A 124 54.28 -19.23 -45.18
C GLU A 124 53.98 -17.75 -45.50
N LYS A 125 53.35 -17.50 -46.66
CA LYS A 125 52.95 -16.15 -47.06
C LYS A 125 51.79 -15.59 -46.22
N CYS A 126 50.86 -16.45 -45.79
CA CYS A 126 49.59 -16.02 -45.20
C CYS A 126 49.49 -16.25 -43.69
N PHE A 127 50.38 -17.05 -43.10
CA PHE A 127 50.29 -17.53 -41.71
C PHE A 127 51.64 -17.53 -41.01
N THR A 128 51.61 -17.49 -39.68
CA THR A 128 52.79 -17.36 -38.82
C THR A 128 53.17 -18.68 -38.15
N ASN A 129 54.47 -19.03 -38.22
CA ASN A 129 55.02 -20.23 -37.58
C ASN A 129 54.91 -20.15 -36.03
N GLU A 130 54.77 -21.28 -35.37
CA GLU A 130 54.53 -21.49 -33.93
C GLU A 130 53.19 -20.94 -33.38
N LYS A 131 52.44 -20.17 -34.18
CA LYS A 131 51.11 -19.67 -33.84
C LYS A 131 50.01 -20.34 -34.66
N ASP A 132 50.16 -20.33 -35.98
CA ASP A 132 49.12 -20.81 -36.90
C ASP A 132 49.40 -22.24 -37.38
N TYR A 133 50.68 -22.57 -37.56
CA TYR A 133 51.18 -23.92 -37.87
C TYR A 133 52.52 -24.18 -37.17
N LYS A 134 52.90 -25.47 -37.03
CA LYS A 134 54.15 -25.93 -36.44
C LYS A 134 54.91 -26.84 -37.39
N LEU A 135 56.23 -26.67 -37.42
CA LEU A 135 57.15 -27.54 -38.17
C LEU A 135 57.71 -28.60 -37.21
N LEU A 136 57.38 -29.87 -37.47
CA LEU A 136 57.91 -31.00 -36.72
C LEU A 136 59.00 -31.69 -37.56
N PRO A 137 60.26 -31.76 -37.08
CA PRO A 137 61.30 -32.54 -37.74
C PRO A 137 60.98 -34.03 -37.62
N ASN A 138 60.99 -34.75 -38.74
CA ASN A 138 60.68 -36.18 -38.77
C ASN A 138 61.87 -37.02 -38.27
N LEU A 139 61.98 -37.22 -36.95
CA LEU A 139 63.08 -37.97 -36.30
C LEU A 139 62.99 -39.50 -36.51
N GLN A 140 61.92 -40.04 -37.11
CA GLN A 140 61.63 -41.49 -37.07
C GLN A 140 62.06 -42.30 -38.30
N VAL A 141 62.67 -41.69 -39.33
CA VAL A 141 63.17 -42.47 -40.47
C VAL A 141 64.57 -42.99 -40.15
N LYS A 142 64.66 -44.27 -39.79
CA LYS A 142 65.92 -45.04 -39.77
C LYS A 142 66.66 -44.76 -41.08
N GLN A 143 67.80 -44.07 -41.01
CA GLN A 143 68.64 -43.81 -42.18
C GLN A 143 69.04 -45.16 -42.79
N LYS A 144 68.70 -45.40 -44.06
CA LYS A 144 69.28 -46.51 -44.82
C LYS A 144 70.70 -46.11 -45.19
N GLU A 145 71.65 -47.04 -45.07
CA GLU A 145 73.07 -46.86 -45.45
C GLU A 145 73.27 -46.82 -46.98
N ASP A 146 72.50 -46.00 -47.69
CA ASP A 146 72.72 -45.74 -49.11
C ASP A 146 73.38 -44.36 -49.27
N THR A 147 74.43 -44.28 -50.09
CA THR A 147 75.32 -43.12 -50.30
C THR A 147 74.70 -41.93 -51.06
N ARG A 148 73.37 -41.84 -51.09
CA ARG A 148 72.64 -40.70 -51.68
C ARG A 148 71.90 -39.96 -50.58
N GLY A 149 72.29 -38.70 -50.33
CA GLY A 149 71.79 -37.87 -49.23
C GLY A 149 70.27 -37.87 -49.11
N GLY A 150 69.76 -38.22 -47.93
CA GLY A 150 68.33 -38.20 -47.64
C GLY A 150 67.82 -36.76 -47.45
N HIS A 151 66.71 -36.42 -48.08
CA HIS A 151 66.02 -35.17 -47.82
C HIS A 151 65.37 -35.21 -46.42
N ASN A 152 65.66 -34.21 -45.59
CA ASN A 152 64.96 -34.01 -44.32
C ASN A 152 63.46 -33.84 -44.59
N ARG A 153 62.64 -34.77 -44.10
CA ARG A 153 61.18 -34.67 -44.20
C ARG A 153 60.66 -33.75 -43.10
N GLU A 154 60.01 -32.67 -43.49
CA GLU A 154 59.31 -31.73 -42.60
C GLU A 154 57.82 -32.09 -42.54
N ILE A 155 57.29 -32.27 -41.32
CA ILE A 155 55.86 -32.45 -41.06
C ILE A 155 55.31 -31.08 -40.64
N ILE A 156 54.24 -30.64 -41.29
CA ILE A 156 53.65 -29.31 -41.06
C ILE A 156 52.28 -29.52 -40.44
N MET A 157 52.13 -29.23 -39.16
CA MET A 157 50.88 -29.38 -38.43
C MET A 157 50.18 -28.03 -38.32
N LEU A 158 48.93 -27.93 -38.76
CA LEU A 158 48.08 -26.74 -38.69
C LEU A 158 47.08 -26.88 -37.54
N ASN A 159 46.73 -25.76 -36.92
CA ASN A 159 45.55 -25.72 -36.06
C ASN A 159 44.25 -25.64 -36.89
N VAL A 160 43.10 -25.89 -36.26
CA VAL A 160 41.81 -26.00 -36.95
C VAL A 160 41.40 -24.66 -37.59
N GLU A 161 41.63 -23.53 -36.91
CA GLU A 161 41.31 -22.20 -37.44
C GLU A 161 42.17 -21.86 -38.67
N THR A 162 43.48 -22.14 -38.61
CA THR A 162 44.42 -21.95 -39.70
C THR A 162 44.04 -22.78 -40.90
N PHE A 163 43.67 -24.05 -40.71
CA PHE A 163 43.20 -24.88 -41.82
C PHE A 163 41.97 -24.28 -42.51
N LYS A 164 40.97 -23.82 -41.75
CA LYS A 164 39.79 -23.17 -42.33
C LYS A 164 40.18 -21.92 -43.13
N ARG A 165 41.00 -21.04 -42.55
CA ARG A 165 41.51 -19.84 -43.23
C ARG A 165 42.38 -20.18 -44.44
N PHE A 166 43.10 -21.30 -44.42
CA PHE A 166 43.94 -21.78 -45.51
C PHE A 166 43.08 -22.25 -46.68
N CYS A 167 42.01 -23.00 -46.42
CA CYS A 167 41.00 -23.35 -47.44
C CYS A 167 40.43 -22.09 -48.10
N LEU A 168 40.13 -21.04 -47.30
CA LEU A 168 39.61 -19.78 -47.82
C LEU A 168 40.58 -18.99 -48.71
N LYS A 169 41.89 -19.28 -48.63
CA LYS A 169 42.94 -18.56 -49.37
C LYS A 169 43.57 -19.39 -50.49
N ALA A 170 43.23 -20.67 -50.61
CA ALA A 170 43.91 -21.61 -51.49
C ALA A 170 43.74 -21.29 -52.99
N GLY A 171 42.65 -20.63 -53.39
CA GLY A 171 42.42 -20.19 -54.78
C GLY A 171 42.36 -21.36 -55.78
N THR A 172 41.96 -22.55 -55.32
CA THR A 172 41.80 -23.76 -56.13
C THR A 172 40.31 -24.02 -56.39
N LYS A 173 39.99 -24.83 -57.40
CA LYS A 173 38.60 -25.25 -57.65
C LYS A 173 37.94 -25.90 -56.41
N LYS A 174 38.71 -26.65 -55.63
CA LYS A 174 38.22 -27.26 -54.39
C LYS A 174 37.97 -26.21 -53.31
N ALA A 175 38.77 -25.14 -53.25
CA ALA A 175 38.53 -24.02 -52.35
C ALA A 175 37.19 -23.35 -52.66
N ASP A 176 36.86 -23.17 -53.94
CA ASP A 176 35.57 -22.61 -54.36
C ASP A 176 34.40 -23.49 -53.90
N GLU A 177 34.48 -24.82 -54.07
CA GLU A 177 33.46 -25.75 -53.53
C GLU A 177 33.33 -25.66 -52.00
N ILE A 178 34.43 -25.44 -51.28
CA ILE A 178 34.42 -25.25 -49.83
C ILE A 178 33.77 -23.91 -49.46
N HIS A 179 33.96 -22.86 -50.26
CA HIS A 179 33.29 -21.57 -50.06
C HIS A 179 31.77 -21.72 -50.18
N ASP A 180 31.30 -22.39 -51.24
CA ASP A 180 29.88 -22.64 -51.46
C ASP A 180 29.27 -23.45 -50.30
N TYR A 181 30.01 -24.45 -49.80
CA TYR A 181 29.61 -25.19 -48.60
C TYR A 181 29.45 -24.28 -47.36
N TYR A 182 30.39 -23.36 -47.13
CA TYR A 182 30.30 -22.45 -45.98
C TYR A 182 29.14 -21.46 -46.12
N LEU A 183 28.88 -20.93 -47.32
CA LEU A 183 27.73 -20.06 -47.59
C LEU A 183 26.41 -20.80 -47.32
N LYS A 184 26.29 -22.01 -47.86
CA LYS A 184 25.11 -22.87 -47.65
C LYS A 184 24.90 -23.23 -46.18
N LEU A 185 25.98 -23.46 -45.43
CA LEU A 185 25.92 -23.69 -43.98
C LEU A 185 25.45 -22.45 -43.23
N GLU A 186 25.95 -21.27 -43.58
CA GLU A 186 25.52 -20.01 -42.98
C GLU A 186 24.03 -19.74 -43.24
N GLU A 187 23.56 -19.90 -44.48
CA GLU A 187 22.15 -19.77 -44.85
C GLU A 187 21.27 -20.72 -44.02
N THR A 188 21.66 -22.00 -43.96
CA THR A 188 20.92 -23.01 -43.19
C THR A 188 20.88 -22.67 -41.70
N LEU A 189 21.98 -22.15 -41.12
CA LEU A 189 22.02 -21.72 -39.73
C LEU A 189 21.11 -20.51 -39.48
N HIS A 190 21.12 -19.52 -40.37
CA HIS A 190 20.24 -18.36 -40.28
C HIS A 190 18.76 -18.74 -40.38
N GLU A 191 18.41 -19.67 -41.26
CA GLU A 191 17.04 -20.20 -41.36
C GLU A 191 16.59 -20.85 -40.04
N VAL A 192 17.38 -21.77 -39.48
CA VAL A 192 17.03 -22.45 -38.22
C VAL A 192 16.91 -21.43 -37.08
N LEU A 193 17.81 -20.46 -37.01
CA LEU A 193 17.75 -19.40 -35.99
C LEU A 193 16.49 -18.54 -36.13
N ALA A 194 16.09 -18.21 -37.36
CA ALA A 194 14.87 -17.44 -37.61
C ALA A 194 13.61 -18.23 -37.23
N GLU A 195 13.54 -19.51 -37.60
CA GLU A 195 12.43 -20.41 -37.26
C GLU A 195 12.28 -20.58 -35.74
N GLU A 196 13.38 -20.82 -35.02
CA GLU A 196 13.37 -20.98 -33.56
C GLU A 196 13.00 -19.68 -32.84
N SER A 197 13.48 -18.54 -33.33
CA SER A 197 13.12 -17.22 -32.80
C SER A 197 11.62 -16.93 -32.97
N GLN A 198 11.06 -17.24 -34.13
CA GLN A 198 9.62 -17.08 -34.39
C GLN A 198 8.77 -18.01 -33.53
N GLU A 199 9.16 -19.28 -33.40
CA GLU A 199 8.46 -20.24 -32.56
C GLU A 199 8.48 -19.82 -31.08
N LEU A 200 9.64 -19.40 -30.57
CA LEU A 200 9.78 -18.91 -29.20
C LEU A 200 8.91 -17.67 -28.95
N LYS A 201 8.88 -16.74 -29.91
CA LYS A 201 8.03 -15.55 -29.84
C LYS A 201 6.55 -15.92 -29.75
N LEU A 202 6.10 -16.86 -30.56
CA LEU A 202 4.71 -17.34 -30.55
C LEU A 202 4.36 -18.01 -29.21
N GLN A 203 5.25 -18.84 -28.67
CA GLN A 203 5.07 -19.47 -27.36
C GLN A 203 4.96 -18.44 -26.22
N LEU A 204 5.79 -17.38 -26.27
CA LEU A 204 5.73 -16.27 -25.30
C LEU A 204 4.43 -15.48 -25.39
N GLU A 205 3.94 -15.20 -26.60
CA GLU A 205 2.65 -14.53 -26.80
C GLU A 205 1.49 -15.36 -26.24
N GLN A 206 1.46 -16.67 -26.53
CA GLN A 206 0.43 -17.58 -26.02
C GLN A 206 0.43 -17.68 -24.50
N THR A 207 1.61 -17.84 -23.89
CA THR A 207 1.74 -17.91 -22.42
C THR A 207 1.34 -16.61 -21.74
N ASN A 208 1.69 -15.45 -22.31
CA ASN A 208 1.26 -14.16 -21.79
C ASN A 208 -0.27 -13.99 -21.85
N THR A 209 -0.91 -14.35 -22.97
CA THR A 209 -2.38 -14.28 -23.09
C THR A 209 -3.07 -15.22 -22.11
N ALA A 210 -2.58 -16.45 -21.95
CA ALA A 210 -3.11 -17.42 -20.99
C ALA A 210 -2.98 -16.91 -19.55
N LEU A 211 -1.84 -16.32 -19.19
CA LEU A 211 -1.60 -15.74 -17.87
C LEU A 211 -2.54 -14.55 -17.60
N GLN A 212 -2.74 -13.66 -18.57
CA GLN A 212 -3.68 -12.54 -18.44
C GLN A 212 -5.13 -13.02 -18.22
N GLN A 213 -5.56 -14.04 -18.96
CA GLN A 213 -6.88 -14.65 -18.77
C GLN A 213 -7.02 -15.28 -17.37
N GLN A 214 -5.98 -15.98 -16.90
CA GLN A 214 -5.96 -16.59 -15.58
C GLN A 214 -6.04 -15.55 -14.46
N ILE A 215 -5.32 -14.43 -14.57
CA ILE A 215 -5.40 -13.31 -13.62
C ILE A 215 -6.83 -12.76 -13.56
N LEU A 216 -7.44 -12.51 -14.73
CA LEU A 216 -8.80 -11.98 -14.82
C LEU A 216 -9.85 -12.94 -14.22
N LEU A 217 -9.70 -14.25 -14.44
CA LEU A 217 -10.55 -15.27 -13.82
C LEU A 217 -10.37 -15.32 -12.30
N SER A 218 -9.12 -15.36 -11.83
CA SER A 218 -8.79 -15.33 -10.40
C SER A 218 -9.37 -14.10 -9.70
N ASP A 219 -9.28 -12.92 -10.31
CA ASP A 219 -9.80 -11.71 -9.70
C ASP A 219 -11.34 -11.70 -9.64
N LYS A 220 -12.02 -12.22 -10.66
CA LYS A 220 -13.47 -12.46 -10.62
C LYS A 220 -13.86 -13.46 -9.53
N GLU A 221 -13.07 -14.51 -9.30
CA GLU A 221 -13.29 -15.48 -8.23
C GLU A 221 -13.09 -14.86 -6.85
N LYS A 222 -12.05 -14.04 -6.66
CA LYS A 222 -11.84 -13.28 -5.42
C LYS A 222 -13.00 -12.35 -5.11
N GLU A 223 -13.52 -11.63 -6.11
CA GLU A 223 -14.69 -10.77 -5.96
C GLU A 223 -15.93 -11.57 -5.51
N ARG A 224 -16.19 -12.71 -6.16
CA ARG A 224 -17.30 -13.62 -5.79
C ARG A 224 -17.15 -14.17 -4.38
N LEU A 225 -15.93 -14.58 -4.00
CA LEU A 225 -15.64 -15.11 -2.67
C LEU A 225 -15.80 -14.03 -1.60
N ARG A 226 -15.33 -12.81 -1.85
CA ARG A 226 -15.55 -11.65 -0.97
C ARG A 226 -17.02 -11.36 -0.78
N GLU A 227 -17.78 -11.26 -1.87
CA GLU A 227 -19.23 -11.03 -1.80
C GLU A 227 -19.93 -12.14 -1.00
N LYS A 228 -19.61 -13.41 -1.27
CA LYS A 228 -20.17 -14.54 -0.53
C LYS A 228 -19.85 -14.45 0.97
N THR A 229 -18.59 -14.15 1.31
CA THR A 229 -18.13 -13.99 2.70
C THR A 229 -18.88 -12.86 3.40
N ILE A 230 -19.06 -11.71 2.73
CA ILE A 230 -19.86 -10.60 3.27
C ILE A 230 -21.29 -11.09 3.48
N LEU A 231 -21.95 -11.68 2.49
CA LEU A 231 -23.32 -12.18 2.63
C LEU A 231 -23.49 -13.20 3.78
N ASP A 232 -22.49 -14.02 4.06
CA ASP A 232 -22.51 -14.99 5.15
C ASP A 232 -22.30 -14.33 6.54
N GLN A 233 -21.58 -13.20 6.62
CA GLN A 233 -21.45 -12.40 7.84
C GLN A 233 -22.74 -11.65 8.23
N PHE A 234 -23.66 -11.44 7.28
CA PHE A 234 -24.91 -10.69 7.47
C PHE A 234 -26.14 -11.61 7.37
N PRO A 235 -26.52 -12.32 8.46
CA PRO A 235 -27.71 -13.17 8.47
C PRO A 235 -29.00 -12.35 8.38
N LYS A 236 -30.13 -13.02 8.11
CA LYS A 236 -31.45 -12.38 8.03
C LYS A 236 -31.77 -11.57 9.29
N ASN A 237 -32.46 -10.45 9.11
CA ASN A 237 -32.81 -9.48 10.15
C ASN A 237 -31.62 -8.73 10.77
N THR A 238 -30.46 -8.74 10.12
CA THR A 238 -29.34 -7.88 10.51
C THR A 238 -29.46 -6.52 9.83
N GLN A 239 -29.51 -5.46 10.62
CA GLN A 239 -29.47 -4.09 10.09
C GLN A 239 -28.07 -3.77 9.58
N CYS A 240 -27.99 -3.35 8.31
CA CYS A 240 -26.71 -2.98 7.70
C CYS A 240 -26.83 -1.84 6.70
N VAL A 241 -25.73 -1.11 6.54
CA VAL A 241 -25.49 -0.20 5.42
C VAL A 241 -24.46 -0.84 4.50
N TYR A 242 -24.68 -0.80 3.20
CA TYR A 242 -23.79 -1.42 2.21
C TYR A 242 -23.52 -0.48 1.05
N TYR A 243 -22.46 -0.78 0.32
CA TYR A 243 -22.22 -0.21 -0.99
C TYR A 243 -21.59 -1.22 -1.95
N GLY A 244 -21.84 -1.04 -3.24
CA GLY A 244 -21.41 -1.93 -4.31
C GLY A 244 -21.13 -1.18 -5.61
N LEU A 245 -20.27 -1.75 -6.43
CA LEU A 245 -19.92 -1.23 -7.75
C LEU A 245 -20.98 -1.64 -8.77
N ILE A 246 -21.25 -0.74 -9.71
CA ILE A 246 -22.09 -1.01 -10.88
C ILE A 246 -21.33 -0.62 -12.16
N ASP A 247 -21.56 -1.37 -13.23
CA ASP A 247 -20.99 -1.04 -14.55
C ASP A 247 -21.87 -0.05 -15.33
N ASN A 248 -23.03 0.33 -14.79
CA ASN A 248 -23.81 1.44 -15.33
C ASN A 248 -23.03 2.75 -15.21
N ILE A 249 -23.15 3.57 -16.23
CA ILE A 249 -22.40 4.81 -16.38
C ILE A 249 -23.34 5.99 -16.14
N SER A 250 -22.83 7.06 -15.52
CA SER A 250 -23.53 8.35 -15.36
C SER A 250 -23.78 9.03 -16.71
N GLU A 251 -24.63 10.06 -16.72
CA GLU A 251 -24.80 10.95 -17.90
C GLU A 251 -23.46 11.54 -18.39
N ASN A 252 -22.51 11.74 -17.47
CA ASN A 252 -21.18 12.29 -17.73
C ASN A 252 -20.09 11.24 -18.03
N GLN A 253 -20.45 10.01 -18.37
CA GLN A 253 -19.51 8.89 -18.59
C GLN A 253 -18.70 8.44 -17.35
N GLU A 254 -19.17 8.78 -16.15
CA GLU A 254 -18.50 8.48 -14.88
C GLU A 254 -18.87 7.08 -14.33
N LYS A 255 -17.91 6.44 -13.64
CA LYS A 255 -18.17 5.18 -12.91
C LYS A 255 -18.92 5.45 -11.60
N LEU A 256 -19.83 4.52 -11.25
CA LEU A 256 -20.77 4.69 -10.15
C LEU A 256 -20.67 3.60 -9.07
N ILE A 257 -20.93 4.01 -7.83
CA ILE A 257 -21.14 3.14 -6.67
C ILE A 257 -22.58 3.30 -6.22
N LYS A 258 -23.27 2.18 -6.01
CA LYS A 258 -24.58 2.14 -5.35
C LYS A 258 -24.40 1.95 -3.86
N PHE A 259 -25.01 2.79 -3.04
CA PHE A 259 -25.08 2.60 -1.58
C PHE A 259 -26.53 2.53 -1.09
N GLY A 260 -26.73 2.02 0.12
CA GLY A 260 -28.04 1.98 0.76
C GLY A 260 -28.06 1.12 2.01
N ASN A 261 -29.26 0.88 2.56
CA ASN A 261 -29.43 0.02 3.74
C ASN A 261 -30.35 -1.19 3.47
N SER A 262 -30.25 -2.19 4.35
CA SER A 262 -31.12 -3.37 4.32
C SER A 262 -31.20 -4.04 5.69
N ASN A 263 -32.25 -4.86 5.87
CA ASN A 263 -32.34 -5.86 6.95
C ASN A 263 -32.09 -7.29 6.43
N ASP A 264 -32.13 -7.46 5.11
CA ASP A 264 -31.80 -8.69 4.42
C ASP A 264 -30.88 -8.30 3.25
N LEU A 265 -29.57 -8.39 3.49
CA LEU A 265 -28.58 -8.02 2.51
C LEU A 265 -28.62 -8.96 1.30
N ARG A 266 -28.88 -10.27 1.53
CA ARG A 266 -28.90 -11.28 0.47
C ARG A 266 -30.05 -11.05 -0.51
N ALA A 267 -31.26 -10.80 -0.01
CA ALA A 267 -32.40 -10.45 -0.86
C ALA A 267 -32.15 -9.15 -1.64
N ARG A 268 -31.56 -8.15 -0.98
CA ARG A 268 -31.27 -6.85 -1.59
C ARG A 268 -30.24 -6.96 -2.73
N VAL A 269 -29.15 -7.70 -2.53
CA VAL A 269 -28.12 -7.92 -3.55
C VAL A 269 -28.69 -8.65 -4.76
N ARG A 270 -29.60 -9.63 -4.56
CA ARG A 270 -30.28 -10.30 -5.67
C ARG A 270 -31.06 -9.31 -6.53
N VAL A 271 -31.86 -8.44 -5.92
CA VAL A 271 -32.61 -7.39 -6.64
C VAL A 271 -31.66 -6.44 -7.38
N HIS A 272 -30.53 -6.07 -6.78
CA HIS A 272 -29.56 -5.19 -7.43
C HIS A 272 -28.87 -5.85 -8.63
N LYS A 273 -28.62 -7.16 -8.59
CA LYS A 273 -28.12 -7.92 -9.74
C LYS A 273 -29.13 -7.97 -10.91
N ASP A 274 -30.42 -7.95 -10.60
CA ASP A 274 -31.48 -7.88 -11.61
C ASP A 274 -31.69 -6.44 -12.14
N THR A 275 -31.34 -5.42 -11.34
CA THR A 275 -31.59 -4.00 -11.65
C THR A 275 -30.42 -3.32 -12.37
N TYR A 276 -29.18 -3.61 -11.96
CA TYR A 276 -27.97 -2.95 -12.42
C TYR A 276 -27.07 -3.91 -13.19
N THR A 277 -26.32 -3.37 -14.15
CA THR A 277 -25.36 -4.13 -14.95
C THR A 277 -24.17 -4.51 -14.07
N ASN A 278 -23.96 -5.83 -13.90
CA ASN A 278 -22.82 -6.42 -13.20
C ASN A 278 -22.59 -5.83 -11.79
N PHE A 279 -23.65 -5.78 -10.99
CA PHE A 279 -23.56 -5.35 -9.59
C PHE A 279 -22.61 -6.27 -8.80
N ARG A 280 -21.63 -5.66 -8.14
CA ARG A 280 -20.67 -6.33 -7.23
C ARG A 280 -20.73 -5.70 -5.86
N LEU A 281 -21.10 -6.48 -4.84
CA LEU A 281 -21.06 -6.00 -3.46
C LEU A 281 -19.60 -5.80 -3.04
N VAL A 282 -19.23 -4.59 -2.60
CA VAL A 282 -17.87 -4.30 -2.14
C VAL A 282 -17.77 -4.46 -0.63
N ASN A 283 -18.67 -3.84 0.12
CA ASN A 283 -18.63 -3.89 1.57
C ASN A 283 -20.02 -3.68 2.20
N ALA A 284 -20.17 -4.13 3.44
CA ALA A 284 -21.33 -3.88 4.28
C ALA A 284 -20.90 -3.71 5.74
N PHE A 285 -21.62 -2.83 6.46
CA PHE A 285 -21.38 -2.49 7.85
C PHE A 285 -22.61 -2.83 8.67
N LYS A 286 -22.43 -3.55 9.77
CA LYS A 286 -23.48 -3.83 10.74
C LYS A 286 -23.71 -2.58 11.57
N VAL A 287 -24.96 -2.15 11.69
CA VAL A 287 -25.32 -0.91 12.38
C VAL A 287 -26.67 -1.06 13.08
N ASP A 288 -26.89 -0.36 14.19
CA ASP A 288 -28.17 -0.42 14.91
C ASP A 288 -29.23 0.55 14.35
N ASN A 289 -28.80 1.73 13.86
CA ASN A 289 -29.68 2.81 13.37
C ASN A 289 -29.47 3.09 11.87
N LYS A 290 -29.81 2.11 11.02
CA LYS A 290 -29.53 2.15 9.57
C LYS A 290 -30.08 3.38 8.80
N LEU A 291 -31.18 3.98 9.25
CA LEU A 291 -31.82 5.12 8.58
C LEU A 291 -31.08 6.43 8.88
N GLN A 292 -30.68 6.63 10.14
CA GLN A 292 -29.92 7.81 10.53
C GLN A 292 -28.56 7.84 9.85
N ILE A 293 -27.90 6.68 9.79
CA ILE A 293 -26.59 6.54 9.14
C ILE A 293 -26.70 6.78 7.63
N GLU A 294 -27.72 6.24 6.95
CA GLU A 294 -27.92 6.52 5.52
C GLU A 294 -28.15 8.01 5.26
N ASN A 295 -28.95 8.69 6.09
CA ASN A 295 -29.18 10.13 5.96
C ASN A 295 -27.91 10.94 6.23
N ALA A 296 -27.09 10.52 7.20
CA ALA A 296 -25.80 11.16 7.48
C ALA A 296 -24.81 10.97 6.33
N ILE A 297 -24.79 9.79 5.70
CA ILE A 297 -24.00 9.54 4.47
C ILE A 297 -24.45 10.48 3.34
N LYS A 298 -25.76 10.66 3.16
CA LYS A 298 -26.32 11.60 2.16
C LYS A 298 -25.99 13.07 2.48
N ALA A 299 -25.91 13.43 3.76
CA ALA A 299 -25.63 14.78 4.21
C ALA A 299 -24.13 15.13 4.25
N GLN A 300 -23.25 14.13 4.19
CA GLN A 300 -21.81 14.35 4.28
C GLN A 300 -21.31 15.17 3.06
N PRO A 301 -20.57 16.28 3.25
CA PRO A 301 -20.27 17.23 2.17
C PRO A 301 -19.55 16.64 0.94
N ILE A 302 -18.58 15.74 1.17
CA ILE A 302 -17.78 15.09 0.12
C ILE A 302 -18.65 14.13 -0.70
N LEU A 303 -19.51 13.36 -0.03
CA LEU A 303 -20.40 12.39 -0.69
C LEU A 303 -21.60 13.07 -1.36
N ALA A 304 -22.16 14.12 -0.75
CA ALA A 304 -23.24 14.91 -1.31
C ALA A 304 -22.85 15.54 -2.65
N ALA A 305 -21.65 16.12 -2.74
CA ALA A 305 -21.11 16.66 -4.00
C ALA A 305 -20.92 15.60 -5.10
N ARG A 306 -20.68 14.35 -4.70
CA ARG A 306 -20.47 13.20 -5.59
C ARG A 306 -21.73 12.40 -5.89
N THR A 307 -22.88 12.81 -5.36
CA THR A 307 -24.14 12.11 -5.60
C THR A 307 -24.61 12.32 -7.05
N ARG A 308 -25.09 11.25 -7.67
CA ARG A 308 -25.63 11.23 -9.03
C ARG A 308 -27.00 10.56 -9.02
N SER A 309 -27.80 10.86 -10.04
CA SER A 309 -29.03 10.13 -10.29
C SER A 309 -28.97 9.37 -11.60
N LEU A 310 -29.58 8.18 -11.65
CA LEU A 310 -29.63 7.35 -12.85
C LEU A 310 -31.08 6.92 -13.10
N LEU A 311 -31.52 7.04 -14.35
CA LEU A 311 -32.85 6.59 -14.77
C LEU A 311 -32.74 5.22 -15.43
N LEU A 312 -33.32 4.20 -14.79
CA LEU A 312 -33.39 2.83 -15.32
C LEU A 312 -34.84 2.34 -15.29
N ASN A 313 -35.32 1.77 -16.38
CA ASN A 313 -36.68 1.20 -16.48
C ASN A 313 -37.77 2.16 -15.98
N ASN A 314 -37.70 3.43 -16.39
CA ASN A 314 -38.60 4.53 -15.98
C ASN A 314 -38.62 4.82 -14.46
N LYS A 315 -37.60 4.37 -13.71
CA LYS A 315 -37.42 4.70 -12.29
C LYS A 315 -36.12 5.47 -12.10
N LYS A 316 -36.18 6.55 -11.32
CA LYS A 316 -35.03 7.37 -10.95
C LYS A 316 -34.41 6.84 -9.65
N TYR A 317 -33.12 6.50 -9.71
CA TYR A 317 -32.32 6.08 -8.56
C TYR A 317 -31.40 7.22 -8.15
N VAL A 318 -31.31 7.50 -6.85
CA VAL A 318 -30.59 8.69 -6.32
C VAL A 318 -29.46 8.36 -5.35
N GLU A 319 -29.38 7.14 -4.83
CA GLU A 319 -28.27 6.76 -3.92
C GLU A 319 -27.08 6.19 -4.70
N LEU A 320 -26.56 6.99 -5.64
CA LEU A 320 -25.40 6.66 -6.48
C LEU A 320 -24.29 7.68 -6.25
N LEU A 321 -23.06 7.21 -6.14
CA LEU A 321 -21.86 8.04 -5.92
C LEU A 321 -20.90 7.89 -7.08
N HIS A 322 -20.35 9.01 -7.52
CA HIS A 322 -19.24 9.07 -8.46
C HIS A 322 -17.92 8.64 -7.79
N ILE A 323 -17.23 7.67 -8.39
CA ILE A 323 -16.00 7.09 -7.84
C ILE A 323 -14.71 7.76 -8.34
N ASP A 324 -14.73 8.52 -9.44
CA ASP A 324 -13.44 8.96 -10.01
C ASP A 324 -12.70 9.89 -9.04
N GLY A 325 -11.44 9.56 -8.78
CA GLY A 325 -10.62 10.23 -7.77
C GLY A 325 -10.94 9.92 -6.30
N LEU A 326 -11.80 8.94 -5.99
CA LEU A 326 -12.01 8.43 -4.63
C LEU A 326 -11.72 6.93 -4.57
N ALA A 327 -10.68 6.53 -3.80
CA ALA A 327 -10.36 5.13 -3.64
C ALA A 327 -11.35 4.44 -2.69
N LEU A 328 -11.64 3.15 -2.92
CA LEU A 328 -12.54 2.36 -2.06
C LEU A 328 -12.14 2.36 -0.57
N PRO A 329 -10.84 2.30 -0.19
CA PRO A 329 -10.44 2.39 1.22
C PRO A 329 -10.77 3.74 1.88
N ASP A 330 -10.74 4.83 1.12
CA ASP A 330 -11.11 6.16 1.62
C ASP A 330 -12.62 6.22 1.86
N LEU A 331 -13.41 5.62 0.97
CA LEU A 331 -14.85 5.49 1.15
C LEU A 331 -15.20 4.65 2.39
N ASP A 332 -14.49 3.53 2.59
CA ASP A 332 -14.63 2.71 3.80
C ASP A 332 -14.33 3.51 5.06
N LYS A 333 -13.28 4.33 5.05
CA LYS A 333 -12.92 5.20 6.16
C LYS A 333 -14.02 6.21 6.46
N ILE A 334 -14.55 6.89 5.45
CA ILE A 334 -15.65 7.86 5.59
C ILE A 334 -16.89 7.16 6.19
N PHE A 335 -17.26 5.98 5.68
CA PHE A 335 -18.42 5.24 6.20
C PHE A 335 -18.20 4.84 7.67
N ARG A 336 -17.01 4.35 8.02
CA ARG A 336 -16.67 4.00 9.42
C ARG A 336 -16.68 5.20 10.36
N GLU A 337 -16.19 6.36 9.93
CA GLU A 337 -16.22 7.59 10.71
C GLU A 337 -17.66 8.01 11.01
N ILE A 338 -18.52 8.09 9.97
CA ILE A 338 -19.95 8.41 10.13
C ILE A 338 -20.66 7.44 11.07
N ILE A 339 -20.38 6.14 10.93
CA ILE A 339 -20.97 5.11 11.80
C ILE A 339 -20.50 5.31 13.24
N THR A 340 -19.20 5.50 13.47
CA THR A 340 -18.63 5.66 14.81
C THR A 340 -19.18 6.90 15.52
N ASP A 341 -19.36 8.00 14.79
CA ASP A 341 -19.91 9.25 15.34
C ASP A 341 -21.37 9.11 15.77
N LEU A 342 -22.15 8.25 15.09
CA LEU A 342 -23.58 8.06 15.33
C LEU A 342 -23.93 6.84 16.18
N GLU A 343 -23.02 5.89 16.32
CA GLU A 343 -23.24 4.71 17.16
C GLU A 343 -23.26 5.10 18.64
N PHE A 344 -24.28 4.59 19.35
CA PHE A 344 -24.40 4.70 20.80
C PHE A 344 -23.44 3.73 21.49
N SER A 345 -22.15 4.05 21.42
CA SER A 345 -21.09 3.35 22.14
C SER A 345 -20.85 4.03 23.50
N PRO A 346 -20.54 3.28 24.57
CA PRO A 346 -20.08 3.84 25.84
C PRO A 346 -18.93 4.83 25.66
N ALA A 347 -18.04 4.58 24.70
CA ALA A 347 -16.93 5.47 24.37
C ALA A 347 -17.40 6.81 23.77
N ASN A 348 -18.39 6.77 22.86
CA ASN A 348 -18.96 7.97 22.26
C ASN A 348 -19.76 8.79 23.28
N TYR A 349 -20.49 8.11 24.17
CA TYR A 349 -21.18 8.75 25.29
C TYR A 349 -20.21 9.49 26.22
N VAL A 350 -19.08 8.88 26.58
CA VAL A 350 -18.03 9.54 27.39
C VAL A 350 -17.46 10.78 26.67
N LYS A 351 -17.22 10.69 25.35
CA LYS A 351 -16.75 11.82 24.54
C LYS A 351 -17.76 12.97 24.53
N ILE A 352 -19.02 12.68 24.27
CA ILE A 352 -20.13 13.65 24.30
C ILE A 352 -20.28 14.28 25.69
N LEU A 353 -20.13 13.50 26.77
CA LEU A 353 -20.16 14.05 28.13
C LEU A 353 -18.98 15.00 28.40
N ALA A 354 -17.78 14.67 27.93
CA ALA A 354 -16.61 15.52 28.06
C ALA A 354 -16.76 16.84 27.27
N GLU A 355 -17.26 16.77 26.04
CA GLU A 355 -17.56 17.95 25.21
C GLU A 355 -18.64 18.83 25.86
N ASN A 356 -19.73 18.23 26.34
CA ASN A 356 -20.77 18.97 27.06
C ASN A 356 -20.24 19.66 28.32
N LYS A 357 -19.32 19.01 29.06
CA LYS A 357 -18.67 19.62 30.23
C LYS A 357 -17.79 20.80 29.82
N ALA A 358 -17.03 20.67 28.73
CA ALA A 358 -16.19 21.74 28.21
C ALA A 358 -17.02 22.95 27.73
N LEU A 359 -18.10 22.70 26.98
CA LEU A 359 -19.01 23.73 26.49
C LEU A 359 -19.71 24.46 27.65
N LYS A 360 -20.17 23.74 28.68
CA LYS A 360 -20.74 24.37 29.88
C LYS A 360 -19.75 25.30 30.56
N LYS A 361 -18.48 24.88 30.69
CA LYS A 361 -17.42 25.72 31.25
C LYS A 361 -17.20 26.99 30.41
N GLN A 362 -17.18 26.87 29.08
CA GLN A 362 -17.05 28.04 28.19
C GLN A 362 -18.22 29.01 28.34
N ILE A 363 -19.45 28.50 28.46
CA ILE A 363 -20.64 29.34 28.69
C ILE A 363 -20.54 30.07 30.02
N GLU A 364 -20.12 29.39 31.09
CA GLU A 364 -19.92 30.00 32.41
C GLU A 364 -18.84 31.09 32.37
N GLU A 365 -17.72 30.86 31.67
CA GLU A 365 -16.64 31.84 31.49
C GLU A 365 -17.14 33.09 30.73
N ILE A 366 -17.90 32.90 29.65
CA ILE A 366 -18.51 34.01 28.88
C ILE A 366 -19.52 34.78 29.74
N GLN A 367 -20.36 34.08 30.50
CA GLN A 367 -21.34 34.73 31.39
C GLN A 367 -20.64 35.54 32.49
N ALA A 368 -19.57 35.02 33.07
CA ALA A 368 -18.76 35.74 34.06
C ALA A 368 -18.11 36.99 33.45
N ALA A 369 -17.57 36.88 32.23
CA ALA A 369 -16.99 38.02 31.51
C ALA A 369 -18.05 39.09 31.19
N ASN A 370 -19.24 38.68 30.74
CA ASN A 370 -20.35 39.60 30.48
C ASN A 370 -20.83 40.30 31.75
N HIS A 371 -20.97 39.56 32.86
CA HIS A 371 -21.34 40.14 34.15
C HIS A 371 -20.30 41.16 34.64
N LEU A 372 -19.01 40.85 34.46
CA LEU A 372 -17.92 41.78 34.79
C LEU A 372 -18.00 43.06 33.95
N ASN A 373 -18.25 42.94 32.64
CA ASN A 373 -18.42 44.09 31.75
C ASN A 373 -19.60 44.98 32.17
N GLU A 374 -20.74 44.39 32.53
CA GLU A 374 -21.90 45.13 33.06
C GLU A 374 -21.55 45.88 34.35
N LEU A 375 -20.84 45.24 35.29
CA LEU A 375 -20.43 45.87 36.55
C LEU A 375 -19.49 47.06 36.30
N ILE A 376 -18.56 46.94 35.36
CA ILE A 376 -17.65 48.04 34.99
C ILE A 376 -18.43 49.22 34.39
N LEU A 377 -19.40 48.95 33.51
CA LEU A 377 -20.26 49.97 32.91
C LEU A 377 -21.09 50.70 33.98
N MET A 378 -21.75 49.94 34.85
CA MET A 378 -22.55 50.48 35.95
C MET A 378 -21.72 51.33 36.92
N LYS A 379 -20.48 50.92 37.20
CA LYS A 379 -19.57 51.70 38.06
C LYS A 379 -19.20 53.03 37.39
N THR A 380 -18.88 52.99 36.10
CA THR A 380 -18.54 54.18 35.31
C THR A 380 -19.71 55.17 35.25
N ASP A 381 -20.93 54.67 35.01
CA ASP A 381 -22.15 55.49 35.00
C ASP A 381 -22.45 56.10 36.38
N ASN A 382 -22.30 55.32 37.45
CA ASN A 382 -22.46 55.84 38.81
C ASN A 382 -21.44 56.94 39.14
N ASP A 383 -20.19 56.78 38.71
CA ASP A 383 -19.16 57.79 38.93
C ASP A 383 -19.44 59.06 38.09
N ARG A 384 -19.95 58.92 36.86
CA ARG A 384 -20.45 60.06 36.06
C ARG A 384 -21.59 60.79 36.77
N LEU A 385 -22.60 60.05 37.22
CA LEU A 385 -23.77 60.61 37.92
C LEU A 385 -23.37 61.30 39.23
N LYS A 386 -22.41 60.76 39.98
CA LYS A 386 -21.86 61.43 41.17
C LYS A 386 -21.25 62.78 40.82
N VAL A 387 -20.47 62.86 39.74
CA VAL A 387 -19.85 64.12 39.29
C VAL A 387 -20.92 65.12 38.85
N GLU A 388 -21.95 64.68 38.13
CA GLU A 388 -23.07 65.55 37.73
C GLU A 388 -23.86 66.06 38.94
N ASN A 389 -24.19 65.18 39.88
CA ASN A 389 -24.87 65.55 41.12
C ASN A 389 -24.04 66.57 41.94
N GLN A 390 -22.71 66.40 42.01
CA GLN A 390 -21.83 67.38 42.64
C GLN A 390 -21.85 68.73 41.92
N LYS A 391 -21.87 68.75 40.58
CA LYS A 391 -21.99 69.99 39.79
C LYS A 391 -23.33 70.68 40.03
N LEU A 392 -24.42 69.92 40.08
CA LEU A 392 -25.76 70.44 40.37
C LEU A 392 -25.84 71.04 41.78
N LEU A 393 -25.31 70.34 42.80
CA LEU A 393 -25.24 70.86 44.17
C LEU A 393 -24.42 72.16 44.26
N ARG A 394 -23.29 72.25 43.55
CA ARG A 394 -22.52 73.50 43.49
C ARG A 394 -23.31 74.64 42.83
N LYS A 395 -24.05 74.37 41.75
CA LYS A 395 -24.94 75.36 41.10
C LYS A 395 -26.06 75.80 42.04
N TYR A 396 -26.73 74.85 42.71
CA TYR A 396 -27.78 75.12 43.70
C TYR A 396 -27.27 76.00 44.84
N ASN A 397 -26.13 75.64 45.45
CA ASN A 397 -25.53 76.43 46.53
C ASN A 397 -25.06 77.82 46.07
N THR A 398 -24.71 77.97 44.78
CA THR A 398 -24.36 79.29 44.20
C THR A 398 -25.61 80.14 43.98
N ALA A 399 -26.74 79.54 43.59
CA ALA A 399 -28.03 80.22 43.47
C ALA A 399 -28.56 80.64 44.86
N LEU A 400 -28.44 79.77 45.87
CA LEU A 400 -28.84 80.04 47.25
C LEU A 400 -28.08 81.23 47.88
N LYS A 401 -26.83 81.49 47.45
CA LYS A 401 -26.03 82.66 47.89
C LYS A 401 -26.42 83.98 47.22
N ARG A 402 -27.26 83.95 46.18
CA ARG A 402 -27.68 85.15 45.42
C ARG A 402 -29.06 85.67 45.84
N GLU A 403 -29.77 84.96 46.72
CA GLU A 403 -31.10 85.34 47.20
C GLU A 403 -31.06 85.72 48.69
N ASP A 404 -30.74 86.99 48.98
CA ASP A 404 -31.18 87.63 50.21
C ASP A 404 -32.65 88.04 50.03
N THR A 405 -33.59 87.13 50.30
CA THR A 405 -34.97 87.38 50.80
C THR A 405 -35.80 86.09 50.70
N VAL A 406 -36.30 85.62 51.84
CA VAL A 406 -36.89 84.28 52.06
C VAL A 406 -38.42 84.32 51.82
N PRO A 407 -39.07 83.17 51.55
CA PRO A 407 -39.85 82.56 52.63
C PRO A 407 -39.59 81.06 52.83
N LYS A 408 -39.44 80.67 54.10
CA LYS A 408 -39.24 79.30 54.58
C LYS A 408 -40.47 78.47 54.22
N CYS A 409 -40.30 77.43 53.41
CA CYS A 409 -41.14 76.24 53.43
C CYS A 409 -40.26 75.02 53.79
N GLN A 410 -40.82 74.15 54.62
CA GLN A 410 -40.10 73.25 55.53
C GLN A 410 -39.37 72.09 54.83
N MET A 411 -38.10 71.89 55.19
CA MET A 411 -37.49 70.55 55.23
C MET A 411 -36.31 70.52 56.22
N PRO A 412 -36.53 70.32 57.53
CA PRO A 412 -35.44 70.04 58.47
C PRO A 412 -35.08 68.54 58.47
N GLU A 413 -33.78 68.24 58.63
CA GLU A 413 -33.17 66.94 59.02
C GLU A 413 -32.55 65.97 57.99
N LEU A 414 -32.24 66.35 56.74
CA LEU A 414 -31.49 65.43 55.84
C LEU A 414 -30.05 65.86 55.47
N LEU A 415 -29.60 67.04 55.90
CA LEU A 415 -28.26 67.56 55.54
C LEU A 415 -27.17 67.42 56.61
N ALA A 416 -27.48 66.88 57.80
CA ALA A 416 -26.50 66.73 58.89
C ALA A 416 -25.76 65.37 58.91
N LYS A 417 -26.04 64.45 57.97
CA LYS A 417 -25.47 63.07 57.98
C LYS A 417 -24.38 62.81 56.95
N TYR A 418 -23.96 63.80 56.16
CA TYR A 418 -22.92 63.61 55.14
C TYR A 418 -21.65 64.40 55.47
N THR A 419 -20.86 63.88 56.42
CA THR A 419 -19.41 64.11 56.40
C THR A 419 -18.80 63.33 55.25
N VAL A 420 -18.14 64.04 54.33
CA VAL A 420 -17.43 63.46 53.18
C VAL A 420 -16.33 62.51 53.68
N PRO A 421 -16.31 61.22 53.32
CA PRO A 421 -15.14 60.39 53.54
C PRO A 421 -14.06 60.75 52.50
N PRO A 422 -12.78 60.88 52.89
CA PRO A 422 -11.69 61.16 51.96
C PRO A 422 -11.39 59.94 51.06
N THR A 423 -10.80 60.24 49.90
CA THR A 423 -10.35 59.36 48.82
C THR A 423 -9.59 58.11 49.32
N PRO A 424 -9.76 56.92 48.71
CA PRO A 424 -9.26 55.67 49.29
C PRO A 424 -7.76 55.47 49.06
N ALA A 425 -7.03 55.18 50.15
CA ALA A 425 -5.70 54.57 50.15
C ALA A 425 -5.81 53.10 50.63
N PRO A 426 -4.81 52.24 50.39
CA PRO A 426 -5.00 50.83 50.08
C PRO A 426 -5.33 49.92 51.29
N ALA A 427 -5.92 48.77 50.94
CA ALA A 427 -6.52 47.73 51.76
C ALA A 427 -5.83 47.33 53.08
N ALA A 428 -6.64 47.20 54.16
CA ALA A 428 -6.66 46.17 55.23
C ALA A 428 -7.59 46.62 56.40
N PRO A 429 -7.93 45.80 57.41
CA PRO A 429 -8.56 44.48 57.45
C PRO A 429 -10.01 44.55 58.03
N ILE A 430 -10.74 43.44 57.95
CA ILE A 430 -12.15 43.27 58.34
C ILE A 430 -12.41 43.68 59.80
N GLN A 431 -13.37 44.58 60.03
CA GLN A 431 -13.83 45.05 61.36
C GLN A 431 -14.76 44.04 62.06
N THR A 432 -14.41 43.67 63.28
CA THR A 432 -14.99 42.63 64.15
C THR A 432 -16.22 43.06 64.96
N ASP A 433 -16.88 44.16 64.59
CA ASP A 433 -17.95 44.76 65.40
C ASP A 433 -19.29 44.02 65.36
N GLN A 434 -19.45 43.05 64.45
CA GLN A 434 -20.66 42.21 64.40
C GLN A 434 -20.67 41.09 65.46
N VAL A 435 -19.53 40.79 66.10
CA VAL A 435 -19.40 39.66 67.04
C VAL A 435 -19.81 40.03 68.48
N LEU A 436 -19.75 41.30 68.88
CA LEU A 436 -20.10 41.70 70.26
C LEU A 436 -21.61 41.73 70.55
N THR A 437 -22.46 41.84 69.53
CA THR A 437 -23.93 41.85 69.71
C THR A 437 -24.50 40.46 70.03
N ALA A 438 -23.73 39.39 69.80
CA ALA A 438 -24.13 38.00 70.02
C ALA A 438 -23.96 37.49 71.47
N LEU A 439 -23.50 38.33 72.42
CA LEU A 439 -23.21 37.89 73.81
C LEU A 439 -24.10 38.53 74.89
N LYS A 440 -25.21 39.18 74.55
CA LYS A 440 -26.20 39.62 75.56
C LYS A 440 -27.11 38.45 75.94
N LYS A 441 -26.95 37.89 77.15
CA LYS A 441 -27.88 36.91 77.71
C LYS A 441 -29.26 37.54 77.90
N ASN A 442 -30.29 36.94 77.31
CA ASN A 442 -31.68 37.31 77.59
C ASN A 442 -32.02 36.92 79.04
N MET A 443 -32.42 37.91 79.86
CA MET A 443 -32.84 37.69 81.24
C MET A 443 -34.37 37.76 81.38
N LYS A 444 -34.92 37.02 82.35
CA LYS A 444 -36.34 37.09 82.69
C LYS A 444 -36.66 38.42 83.37
N ASN A 445 -37.85 38.96 83.13
CA ASN A 445 -38.38 40.08 83.87
C ASN A 445 -38.89 39.65 85.26
N LYS A 446 -39.37 40.62 86.07
CA LYS A 446 -39.93 40.36 87.42
C LYS A 446 -41.14 39.41 87.43
N ALA A 447 -41.79 39.19 86.28
CA ALA A 447 -42.91 38.28 86.11
C ALA A 447 -42.49 36.87 85.64
N GLY A 448 -41.18 36.57 85.57
CA GLY A 448 -40.66 35.25 85.22
C GLY A 448 -40.70 34.91 83.73
N VAL A 449 -41.00 35.88 82.86
CA VAL A 449 -41.06 35.72 81.39
C VAL A 449 -39.94 36.49 80.68
N TYR A 450 -39.58 36.06 79.47
CA TYR A 450 -38.61 36.75 78.62
C TYR A 450 -39.33 37.76 77.74
N VAL A 451 -38.91 39.03 77.75
CA VAL A 451 -39.45 40.07 76.86
C VAL A 451 -38.38 40.43 75.85
N ILE A 452 -38.57 40.02 74.59
CA ILE A 452 -37.58 40.20 73.52
C ILE A 452 -38.29 40.81 72.31
N ALA A 453 -37.80 41.95 71.84
CA ALA A 453 -38.37 42.71 70.72
C ALA A 453 -39.89 42.97 70.83
N GLY A 454 -40.38 43.25 72.04
CA GLY A 454 -41.80 43.56 72.29
C GLY A 454 -42.72 42.35 72.42
N GLN A 455 -42.22 41.12 72.29
CA GLN A 455 -42.97 39.87 72.47
C GLN A 455 -42.55 39.15 73.75
N THR A 456 -43.49 38.46 74.38
CA THR A 456 -43.28 37.76 75.65
C THR A 456 -43.20 36.25 75.44
N TYR A 457 -42.16 35.62 75.97
CA TYR A 457 -41.88 34.18 75.84
C TYR A 457 -41.74 33.53 77.22
N LYS A 458 -42.23 32.29 77.37
CA LYS A 458 -42.06 31.51 78.60
C LYS A 458 -40.65 30.94 78.73
N LYS A 459 -40.02 30.62 77.59
CA LYS A 459 -38.67 30.06 77.50
C LYS A 459 -37.79 30.90 76.57
N ASN A 460 -36.49 30.99 76.88
CA ASN A 460 -35.53 31.56 75.93
C ASN A 460 -35.22 30.56 74.81
N GLU A 461 -35.02 29.29 75.17
CA GLU A 461 -34.69 28.19 74.25
C GLU A 461 -35.72 27.07 74.35
N GLY A 462 -36.11 26.51 73.20
CA GLY A 462 -37.10 25.42 73.11
C GLY A 462 -36.99 24.60 71.84
N THR A 463 -37.94 23.69 71.64
CA THR A 463 -38.07 22.90 70.40
C THR A 463 -38.55 23.78 69.24
N ARG A 464 -38.39 23.32 67.99
CA ARG A 464 -38.91 24.03 66.80
C ARG A 464 -40.41 24.32 66.89
N GLN A 465 -41.17 23.38 67.45
CA GLN A 465 -42.60 23.53 67.68
C GLN A 465 -42.89 24.65 68.70
N GLU A 466 -42.19 24.66 69.83
CA GLU A 466 -42.35 25.71 70.86
C GLU A 466 -41.97 27.10 70.33
N VAL A 467 -40.99 27.21 69.43
CA VAL A 467 -40.63 28.48 68.77
C VAL A 467 -41.68 28.90 67.75
N TRP A 468 -42.22 27.94 67.00
CA TRP A 468 -43.30 28.19 66.03
C TRP A 468 -44.59 28.67 66.71
N ASP A 469 -44.92 28.08 67.86
CA ASP A 469 -46.11 28.41 68.66
C ASP A 469 -45.92 29.67 69.54
N GLY A 470 -44.73 30.28 69.52
CA GLY A 470 -44.43 31.51 70.27
C GLY A 470 -44.21 31.30 71.78
N VAL A 471 -43.98 30.06 72.22
CA VAL A 471 -43.69 29.71 73.62
C VAL A 471 -42.22 29.97 73.96
N ALA A 472 -41.32 29.72 73.01
CA ALA A 472 -39.88 29.93 73.11
C ALA A 472 -39.39 30.97 72.09
N TYR A 473 -38.36 31.75 72.45
CA TYR A 473 -37.79 32.75 71.55
C TYR A 473 -36.96 32.14 70.41
N GLN A 474 -36.08 31.20 70.74
CA GLN A 474 -35.19 30.54 69.78
C GLN A 474 -35.06 29.04 70.06
N THR A 475 -34.54 28.29 69.09
CA THR A 475 -34.15 26.89 69.31
C THR A 475 -32.76 26.79 69.94
N THR A 476 -32.37 25.60 70.41
CA THR A 476 -30.97 25.32 70.82
C THR A 476 -29.95 25.61 69.71
N GLY A 477 -30.37 25.56 68.44
CA GLY A 477 -29.57 25.95 67.28
C GLY A 477 -29.71 27.43 66.87
N ILE A 478 -30.21 28.30 67.76
CA ILE A 478 -30.35 29.76 67.55
C ILE A 478 -31.32 30.12 66.41
N LEU A 479 -32.11 29.16 65.90
CA LEU A 479 -33.15 29.45 64.89
C LEU A 479 -34.35 30.16 65.51
N HIS A 480 -34.84 31.21 64.85
CA HIS A 480 -36.04 31.94 65.23
C HIS A 480 -37.24 31.52 64.37
N LYS A 481 -38.45 31.95 64.72
CA LYS A 481 -39.68 31.54 64.00
C LYS A 481 -39.63 31.80 62.48
N HIS A 482 -39.01 32.88 62.04
CA HIS A 482 -38.88 33.22 60.61
C HIS A 482 -37.84 32.36 59.86
N ASP A 483 -36.98 31.64 60.58
CA ASP A 483 -35.99 30.70 60.03
C ASP A 483 -36.55 29.29 59.85
N LEU A 484 -37.78 29.05 60.30
CA LEU A 484 -38.47 27.77 60.23
C LEU A 484 -39.51 27.79 59.12
N ILE A 485 -39.72 26.64 58.48
CA ILE A 485 -40.79 26.40 57.51
C ILE A 485 -41.41 25.02 57.78
N GLN A 486 -42.67 24.85 57.43
CA GLN A 486 -43.34 23.57 57.50
C GLN A 486 -43.23 22.85 56.16
N ASN A 487 -42.80 21.59 56.19
CA ASN A 487 -42.76 20.74 55.01
C ASN A 487 -44.15 20.14 54.71
N LYS A 488 -44.35 19.52 53.53
CA LYS A 488 -45.54 18.79 53.07
C LYS A 488 -46.04 17.75 54.09
N ASP A 489 -45.12 17.13 54.84
CA ASP A 489 -45.44 16.15 55.90
C ASP A 489 -45.81 16.82 57.25
N GLY A 490 -45.99 18.13 57.29
CA GLY A 490 -46.35 18.89 58.49
C GLY A 490 -45.21 19.12 59.49
N LYS A 491 -43.98 18.65 59.22
CA LYS A 491 -42.81 18.83 60.08
C LYS A 491 -42.15 20.21 59.91
N LEU A 492 -41.72 20.82 61.02
CA LEU A 492 -40.97 22.08 61.04
C LEU A 492 -39.47 21.86 60.79
N ILE A 493 -38.94 22.45 59.73
CA ILE A 493 -37.54 22.37 59.30
C ILE A 493 -36.92 23.76 59.15
N SER A 494 -35.59 23.84 59.13
CA SER A 494 -34.89 25.11 58.86
C SER A 494 -35.02 25.49 57.39
N LYS A 495 -35.38 26.75 57.12
CA LYS A 495 -35.45 27.34 55.78
C LYS A 495 -34.14 27.23 55.02
N LYS A 496 -33.00 27.44 55.71
CA LYS A 496 -31.66 27.31 55.11
C LYS A 496 -31.37 25.88 54.65
N LYS A 497 -31.71 24.89 55.47
CA LYS A 497 -31.51 23.47 55.13
C LYS A 497 -32.39 23.05 53.96
N CYS A 498 -33.63 23.54 53.91
CA CYS A 498 -34.53 23.34 52.79
C CYS A 498 -33.97 23.90 51.47
N ILE A 499 -33.45 25.13 51.47
CA ILE A 499 -32.89 25.76 50.27
C ILE A 499 -31.64 25.01 49.79
N LEU A 500 -30.76 24.60 50.72
CA LEU A 500 -29.55 23.85 50.38
C LEU A 500 -29.87 22.48 49.77
N ALA A 501 -30.84 21.75 50.32
CA ALA A 501 -31.26 20.46 49.78
C ALA A 501 -31.85 20.59 48.36
N ALA A 502 -32.61 21.67 48.09
CA ALA A 502 -33.16 21.97 46.77
C ALA A 502 -32.05 22.28 45.74
N LEU A 503 -30.99 22.98 46.14
CA LEU A 503 -29.85 23.30 45.27
C LEU A 503 -28.99 22.06 44.95
N GLN A 504 -28.96 21.06 45.83
CA GLN A 504 -28.16 19.84 45.67
C GLN A 504 -28.90 18.68 44.99
N ASN A 505 -30.11 18.90 44.46
CA ASN A 505 -30.97 17.87 43.85
C ASN A 505 -31.25 16.63 44.73
N HIS A 506 -31.10 16.74 46.05
CA HIS A 506 -31.44 15.69 47.02
C HIS A 506 -32.91 15.85 47.49
N LEU A 507 -33.85 15.62 46.59
CA LEU A 507 -35.29 15.76 46.86
C LEU A 507 -35.82 14.76 47.90
N GLU A 508 -35.18 13.61 48.12
CA GLU A 508 -35.59 12.61 49.11
C GLU A 508 -35.20 12.99 50.56
N GLU A 509 -34.16 13.81 50.75
CA GLU A 509 -33.79 14.32 52.09
C GLU A 509 -34.72 15.43 52.60
N TYR A 510 -35.64 15.90 51.75
CA TYR A 510 -36.64 16.90 52.09
C TYR A 510 -37.54 16.42 53.26
N ASN A 511 -37.88 15.13 53.27
CA ASN A 511 -38.86 14.54 54.20
C ASN A 511 -38.25 13.79 55.39
N SER A 512 -36.92 13.63 55.44
CA SER A 512 -36.27 12.79 56.45
C SER A 512 -35.49 13.60 57.48
N THR A 513 -35.94 13.53 58.73
CA THR A 513 -35.17 13.95 59.91
C THR A 513 -34.31 12.79 60.37
N ARG A 514 -32.98 12.98 60.43
CA ARG A 514 -32.14 12.24 61.39
C ARG A 514 -32.58 12.56 62.81
#